data_AF-A0A368CLT8-F1
#
_entry.id   AF-A0A368CLT8-F1
#
_cell.length_a   1.000
_cell.length_b   1.000
_cell.length_c   1.000
_cell.angle_alpha   90.00
_cell.angle_beta   90.00
_cell.angle_gamma   90.00
#
_symmetry.space_group_name_H-M   'P 1'
#
loop_
_entity.id
_entity.type
_entity.pdbx_description
1 polymer ?
#
loop_
_entity_poly.entity_id
_entity_poly.type
_entity_poly.pdbx_seq_one_letter_code
_entity_poly.pdbx_strand_id
1 'polypeptide(L)'
;MPLPHPPGYRPRPQGRVDRRRILLAGVLFSFFAVLLVLLGHRAARAPGSALKPIHPERLLVVTVGAGFCGSFGETMRQLAKVARTRRPLDAPPIE
;
A
#
# COMPACT_ATOMS: atom_id res chain seq x y z
N MET A 1 18.55 -5.91 12.18
CA MET A 1 17.90 -6.71 13.25
C MET A 1 16.70 -5.93 13.77
N PRO A 2 15.51 -6.53 13.96
CA PRO A 2 14.38 -5.83 14.57
C PRO A 2 14.69 -5.47 16.02
N LEU A 3 14.29 -4.27 16.47
CA LEU A 3 14.51 -3.81 17.84
C LEU A 3 13.69 -4.64 18.86
N PRO A 4 14.24 -4.91 20.06
CA PRO A 4 13.50 -5.53 21.14
C PRO A 4 12.35 -4.62 21.58
N HIS A 5 11.20 -5.22 21.87
CA HIS A 5 10.02 -4.46 22.29
C HIS A 5 10.19 -4.00 23.75
N PRO A 6 9.75 -2.77 24.09
CA PRO A 6 9.88 -2.27 25.45
C PRO A 6 9.07 -3.13 26.45
N PRO A 7 9.55 -3.27 27.70
CA PRO A 7 8.87 -4.04 28.73
C PRO A 7 7.45 -3.50 28.96
N GLY A 8 6.46 -4.39 28.95
CA GLY A 8 5.04 -4.04 29.10
C GLY A 8 4.29 -3.73 27.79
N TYR A 9 4.95 -3.75 26.62
CA TYR A 9 4.26 -3.57 25.35
C TYR A 9 3.41 -4.80 25.00
N ARG A 10 2.09 -4.70 25.21
CA ARG A 10 1.12 -5.65 24.66
C ARG A 10 0.63 -5.11 23.30
N PRO A 11 1.04 -5.68 22.16
CA PRO A 11 0.50 -5.27 20.87
C PRO A 11 -1.02 -5.47 20.89
N ARG A 12 -1.77 -4.40 20.63
CA ARG A 12 -3.23 -4.47 20.56
C ARG A 12 -3.61 -5.46 19.44
N PRO A 13 -4.33 -6.55 19.74
CA PRO A 13 -4.63 -7.55 18.72
C PRO A 13 -5.52 -6.91 17.64
N GLN A 14 -5.05 -6.93 16.39
CA GLN A 14 -5.85 -6.51 15.26
C GLN A 14 -6.75 -7.68 14.86
N GLY A 15 -7.94 -7.75 15.48
CA GLY A 15 -8.87 -8.86 15.28
C GLY A 15 -9.62 -8.86 13.94
N ARG A 16 -9.62 -7.72 13.20
CA ARG A 16 -10.36 -7.57 11.94
C ARG A 16 -9.58 -6.76 10.90
N VAL A 17 -9.85 -7.09 9.64
CA VAL A 17 -9.43 -6.35 8.45
C VAL A 17 -10.26 -5.06 8.35
N ASP A 18 -9.58 -3.94 8.20
CA ASP A 18 -10.17 -2.61 8.13
C ASP A 18 -10.34 -2.17 6.68
N ARG A 19 -11.55 -2.39 6.14
CA ARG A 19 -11.88 -2.14 4.72
C ARG A 19 -11.65 -0.69 4.32
N ARG A 20 -11.86 0.27 5.23
CA ARG A 20 -11.62 1.70 4.96
C ARG A 20 -10.15 1.98 4.67
N ARG A 21 -9.24 1.36 5.42
CA ARG A 21 -7.80 1.48 5.19
C ARG A 21 -7.36 0.88 3.86
N ILE A 22 -7.96 -0.23 3.44
CA ILE A 22 -7.69 -0.85 2.13
C ILE A 22 -8.13 0.08 1.01
N LEU A 23 -9.33 0.66 1.10
CA LEU A 23 -9.82 1.64 0.12
C LEU A 23 -8.93 2.88 0.07
N LEU A 24 -8.58 3.45 1.23
CA LEU A 24 -7.66 4.59 1.31
C LEU A 24 -6.30 4.27 0.68
N ALA A 25 -5.73 3.09 0.93
CA ALA A 25 -4.47 2.66 0.32
C ALA A 25 -4.58 2.61 -1.21
N GLY A 26 -5.67 2.03 -1.75
CA GLY A 26 -5.92 2.03 -3.19
C GLY A 26 -6.01 3.45 -3.77
N VAL A 27 -6.82 4.32 -3.16
CA VAL A 27 -6.97 5.72 -3.59
C VAL A 27 -5.64 6.47 -3.56
N LEU A 28 -4.85 6.32 -2.49
CA LEU A 28 -3.54 6.96 -2.38
C LEU A 28 -2.59 6.49 -3.50
N PHE A 29 -2.50 5.18 -3.75
CA PHE A 29 -1.63 4.67 -4.79
C PHE A 29 -2.06 5.11 -6.19
N SER A 30 -3.37 5.11 -6.48
CA SER A 30 -3.91 5.67 -7.71
C SER A 30 -3.56 7.15 -7.86
N PHE A 31 -3.72 7.94 -6.80
CA PHE A 31 -3.38 9.36 -6.79
C PHE A 31 -1.89 9.61 -7.07
N PHE A 32 -1.01 8.86 -6.40
CA PHE A 32 0.43 8.94 -6.64
C PHE A 32 0.81 8.54 -8.08
N ALA A 33 0.15 7.52 -8.64
CA ALA A 33 0.40 7.12 -10.02
C ALA A 33 0.03 8.22 -11.01
N VAL A 34 -1.11 8.90 -10.83
CA VAL A 34 -1.51 10.04 -11.67
C VAL A 34 -0.51 11.18 -11.54
N LEU A 35 -0.08 11.51 -10.32
CA LEU A 35 0.93 12.53 -10.06
C LEU A 35 2.24 12.19 -10.78
N LEU A 36 2.75 10.97 -10.64
CA LEU A 36 3.98 10.53 -11.29
C LEU A 36 3.89 10.57 -12.82
N VAL A 37 2.73 10.18 -13.39
CA VAL A 37 2.52 10.27 -14.84
C VAL A 37 2.52 11.73 -15.29
N LEU A 38 1.88 12.64 -14.55
CA LEU A 38 1.88 14.07 -14.87
C LEU A 38 3.27 14.69 -14.74
N LEU A 39 4.00 14.38 -13.67
CA LEU A 39 5.38 14.83 -13.46
C LEU A 39 6.31 14.27 -14.54
N GLY A 40 6.24 12.96 -14.82
CA GLY A 40 7.02 12.33 -15.88
C GLY A 40 6.73 12.92 -17.25
N HIS A 41 5.46 13.23 -17.52
CA HIS A 41 5.08 13.90 -18.76
C HIS A 41 5.63 15.32 -18.84
N ARG A 42 5.63 16.08 -17.75
CA ARG A 42 6.26 17.40 -17.70
C ARG A 42 7.78 17.32 -17.80
N ALA A 43 8.41 16.34 -17.16
CA ALA A 43 9.86 16.13 -17.20
C ALA A 43 10.34 15.66 -18.59
N ALA A 44 9.51 14.90 -19.30
CA ALA A 44 9.76 14.48 -20.69
C ALA A 44 9.56 15.61 -21.72
N ARG A 45 9.21 16.83 -21.30
CA ARG A 45 9.25 18.02 -22.16
C ARG A 45 10.70 18.34 -22.51
N ALA A 46 11.16 17.81 -23.64
CA ALA A 46 12.34 18.37 -24.29
C ALA A 46 12.01 19.77 -24.81
N PRO A 47 12.89 20.77 -24.61
CA PRO A 47 12.68 22.11 -25.15
C PRO A 47 12.61 22.01 -26.68
N GLY A 48 11.47 22.43 -27.25
CA GLY A 48 11.25 22.49 -28.70
C GLY A 48 10.48 21.33 -29.34
N SER A 49 10.03 20.31 -28.59
CA SER A 49 9.23 19.22 -29.15
C SER A 49 7.74 19.30 -28.77
N ALA A 50 6.88 18.95 -29.73
CA ALA A 50 5.45 18.78 -29.48
C ALA A 50 5.25 17.52 -28.62
N LEU A 51 4.78 17.71 -27.39
CA LEU A 51 4.52 16.62 -26.47
C LEU A 51 3.39 15.75 -26.99
N LYS A 52 3.68 14.46 -27.17
CA LYS A 52 2.67 13.49 -27.60
C LYS A 52 1.60 13.40 -26.50
N PRO A 53 0.30 13.63 -26.81
CA PRO A 53 -0.74 13.67 -25.78
C PRO A 53 -0.80 12.34 -25.03
N ILE A 54 -0.96 12.42 -23.70
CA ILE A 54 -1.18 11.22 -22.87
C ILE A 54 -2.47 10.56 -23.34
N HIS A 55 -2.38 9.31 -23.80
CA HIS A 55 -3.59 8.54 -24.10
C HIS A 55 -4.34 8.21 -22.81
N PRO A 56 -5.63 8.58 -22.72
CA PRO A 56 -6.41 8.40 -21.51
C PRO A 56 -6.50 6.92 -21.11
N GLU A 57 -6.52 6.01 -22.08
CA GLU A 57 -6.54 4.56 -21.84
C GLU A 57 -5.31 4.08 -21.05
N ARG A 58 -4.11 4.57 -21.40
CA ARG A 58 -2.88 4.23 -20.66
C ARG A 58 -2.90 4.80 -19.25
N LEU A 59 -3.38 6.04 -19.08
CA LEU A 59 -3.51 6.64 -17.76
C LEU A 59 -4.47 5.83 -16.88
N LEU A 60 -5.59 5.37 -17.46
CA LEU A 60 -6.60 4.57 -16.77
C LEU A 60 -6.01 3.22 -16.32
N VAL A 61 -5.32 2.51 -17.22
CA VAL A 61 -4.65 1.23 -16.90
C VAL A 61 -3.62 1.40 -15.77
N VAL A 62 -2.78 2.43 -15.84
CA VAL A 62 -1.77 2.70 -14.80
C VAL A 62 -2.43 3.04 -13.47
N THR A 63 -3.48 3.86 -13.47
CA THR A 63 -4.17 4.30 -12.25
C THR A 63 -4.91 3.15 -11.56
N VAL A 64 -5.59 2.31 -12.34
CA VAL A 64 -6.29 1.12 -11.83
C VAL A 64 -5.28 0.07 -11.34
N GLY A 65 -4.21 -0.18 -12.09
CA GLY A 65 -3.16 -1.12 -11.68
C GLY A 65 -2.47 -0.69 -10.39
N ALA A 66 -2.12 0.60 -10.26
CA ALA A 66 -1.52 1.13 -9.04
C ALA A 66 -2.48 1.05 -7.85
N GLY A 67 -3.75 1.41 -8.03
CA GLY A 67 -4.77 1.32 -6.97
C GLY A 67 -5.00 -0.12 -6.52
N PHE A 68 -5.06 -1.06 -7.47
CA PHE A 68 -5.14 -2.48 -7.15
C PHE A 68 -3.93 -2.93 -6.32
N CYS A 69 -2.71 -2.57 -6.74
CA CYS A 69 -1.48 -2.90 -6.01
C CYS A 69 -1.48 -2.33 -4.58
N GLY A 70 -1.88 -1.07 -4.41
CA GLY A 70 -1.99 -0.43 -3.09
C GLY A 70 -3.00 -1.13 -2.19
N SER A 71 -4.19 -1.44 -2.72
CA SER A 71 -5.24 -2.13 -1.97
C SER A 71 -4.85 -3.56 -1.61
N PHE A 72 -4.21 -4.29 -2.53
CA PHE A 72 -3.73 -5.65 -2.32
C PHE A 72 -2.60 -5.71 -1.28
N GLY A 73 -1.62 -4.81 -1.37
CA GLY A 73 -0.53 -4.71 -0.40
C GLY A 73 -1.02 -4.43 1.02
N GLU A 74 -1.96 -3.50 1.20
CA GLU A 74 -2.54 -3.21 2.51
C GLU A 74 -3.41 -4.37 3.01
N THR A 75 -4.09 -5.10 2.11
CA THR A 75 -4.83 -6.32 2.47
C THR A 75 -3.88 -7.40 3.02
N MET A 76 -2.79 -7.69 2.31
CA MET A 76 -1.78 -8.66 2.75
C MET A 76 -1.13 -8.23 4.08
N ARG A 77 -0.86 -6.94 4.25
CA ARG A 77 -0.32 -6.39 5.50
C ARG A 77 -1.27 -6.59 6.68
N GLN A 78 -2.57 -6.36 6.48
CA GLN A 78 -3.57 -6.57 7.52
C GLN A 78 -3.76 -8.04 7.82
N LEU A 79 -3.78 -8.92 6.80
CA LEU A 79 -3.81 -10.37 6.99
C LEU A 79 -2.59 -10.87 7.77
N ALA A 80 -1.39 -10.37 7.47
CA ALA A 80 -0.19 -10.72 8.20
C ALA A 80 -0.25 -10.29 9.68
N LYS A 81 -0.83 -9.12 9.98
CA LYS A 81 -1.04 -8.66 11.36
C LYS A 81 -2.04 -9.55 12.10
N VAL A 82 -3.17 -9.87 11.46
CA VAL A 82 -4.19 -10.78 12.01
C VAL A 82 -3.57 -12.17 12.28
N ALA A 83 -2.79 -12.70 11.34
CA ALA A 83 -2.11 -13.99 11.48
C ALA A 83 -1.08 -13.99 12.63
N ARG A 84 -0.28 -12.93 12.78
CA ARG A 84 0.66 -12.80 13.91
C ARG A 84 -0.05 -12.72 15.27
N THR A 85 -1.22 -12.09 15.32
CA THR A 85 -2.01 -12.03 16.56
C THR A 85 -2.73 -13.33 16.90
N ARG A 86 -2.91 -14.25 15.93
CA ARG A 86 -3.36 -15.63 16.21
C ARG A 86 -2.22 -16.53 16.72
N ARG A 87 -0.97 -16.24 16.34
CA ARG A 87 0.21 -17.03 16.70
C ARG A 87 0.84 -16.88 18.13
N PRO A 88 0.32 -16.11 19.12
CA PRO A 88 0.88 -16.15 20.47
C PRO A 88 0.15 -17.07 21.46
N LEU A 89 -0.86 -17.86 21.05
CA LEU A 89 -1.61 -18.74 21.96
C LEU A 89 -1.17 -20.21 21.95
N ASP A 90 -0.20 -20.59 21.09
CA ASP A 90 0.32 -21.97 21.00
C ASP A 90 1.71 -22.12 21.63
N ALA A 91 2.20 -21.12 22.37
CA ALA A 91 3.41 -21.29 23.16
C ALA A 91 3.06 -22.18 24.38
N PRO A 92 3.72 -23.35 24.57
CA PRO A 92 3.52 -24.13 25.79
C PRO A 92 3.85 -23.25 26.99
N PRO A 93 3.14 -23.42 28.13
CA PRO A 93 3.48 -22.71 29.35
C PRO A 93 4.96 -23.00 29.66
N ILE A 94 5.74 -21.94 29.82
CA ILE A 94 7.08 -22.06 30.38
C ILE A 94 6.84 -22.32 31.87
N GLU A 95 6.86 -23.60 32.25
CA GLU A 95 7.14 -24.03 33.62
C GLU A 95 8.58 -23.68 34.01
#